data_AF-A0A0S8B210-F1
#
_entry.id   AF-A0A0S8B210-F1
#
_cell.length_a   1.000
_cell.length_b   1.000
_cell.length_c   1.000
_cell.angle_alpha   90.00
_cell.angle_beta   90.00
_cell.angle_gamma   90.00
#
_symmetry.space_group_name_H-M   'P 1'
#
loop_
_entity.id
_entity.type
_entity.pdbx_description
1 polymer ?
#
loop_
_entity_poly.entity_id
_entity_poly.type
_entity_poly.pdbx_seq_one_letter_code
_entity_poly.pdbx_strand_id
1 'polypeptide(L)'
;MQEACDYSEVPGVIWWGTERRMSLERLAAYAAPVYWFSPDEPSLRRREGLDVRLPEIIPGEPVVDKPVVYYQFDEILSRPEAEGPAYLPGPGGQGTGEVELANVAAITLGIFAYFADEVGLGAHPHDLEATSFKLVVLPDTYEAFREYAPACSEENQVVVITRSTAKAHGLQWFWNVVETDDFTSFPMHLLVEEGKHGIATDKNGDGYFTPGYDVNVRINDAWGVRDNMATGLMATGKFESWMAKVRRPEHRVIPPLPDDSPLKSAFERKLGDVENAVYELRPLPPADIAGDDEGLHHIIAGHAVPGWPETDELSSTKAWGSFVTEGTALKSLSIAFRADGDLGFSFVFPFFIVKHLSDPMTGGYIVHRMYLKDEKLRDFGWMLLYTPSASRWVDTYLAAGAEQDEEVDSLGVSTREWDFVFETGLKFRVNMAHTPLKFLTVFTDYWGFRAGIKNRGFWDISNLTYVFEVGAGSF
;
A
#
# COMPACT_ATOMS: atom_id res chain seq x y z
N MET A 1 -18.91 -8.94 -40.49
CA MET A 1 -18.80 -8.65 -39.05
C MET A 1 -17.34 -8.41 -38.80
N GLN A 2 -16.98 -7.18 -38.44
CA GLN A 2 -15.65 -6.87 -37.95
C GLN A 2 -15.57 -7.55 -36.59
N GLU A 3 -14.58 -8.43 -36.37
CA GLU A 3 -14.33 -8.96 -35.03
C GLU A 3 -14.09 -7.76 -34.12
N ALA A 4 -14.93 -7.62 -33.09
CA ALA A 4 -14.73 -6.59 -32.09
C ALA A 4 -13.40 -6.91 -31.39
N CYS A 5 -12.54 -5.90 -31.26
CA CYS A 5 -11.31 -6.08 -30.52
C CYS A 5 -11.62 -6.41 -29.06
N ASP A 6 -10.95 -7.42 -28.56
CA ASP A 6 -11.14 -7.94 -27.21
C ASP A 6 -9.81 -7.92 -26.47
N TYR A 7 -9.76 -7.08 -25.43
CA TYR A 7 -8.58 -6.93 -24.56
C TYR A 7 -8.80 -7.57 -23.18
N SER A 8 -9.81 -8.45 -23.05
CA SER A 8 -10.13 -9.09 -21.76
C SER A 8 -9.03 -9.99 -21.20
N GLU A 9 -8.15 -10.51 -22.05
CA GLU A 9 -7.00 -11.33 -21.65
C GLU A 9 -5.79 -10.49 -21.19
N VAL A 10 -5.83 -9.16 -21.35
CA VAL A 10 -4.75 -8.29 -20.89
C VAL A 10 -4.87 -8.10 -19.37
N PRO A 11 -3.82 -8.42 -18.58
CA PRO A 11 -3.85 -8.26 -17.13
C PRO A 11 -4.20 -6.84 -16.70
N GLY A 12 -5.21 -6.70 -15.85
CA GLY A 12 -5.61 -5.41 -15.28
C GLY A 12 -6.48 -4.52 -16.15
N VAL A 13 -6.85 -4.95 -17.35
CA VAL A 13 -7.77 -4.17 -18.18
C VAL A 13 -9.13 -4.05 -17.50
N ILE A 14 -9.60 -2.81 -17.37
CA ILE A 14 -10.93 -2.51 -16.84
C ILE A 14 -11.86 -1.88 -17.89
N TRP A 15 -11.30 -1.36 -18.98
CA TRP A 15 -12.05 -0.76 -20.07
C TRP A 15 -11.22 -0.67 -21.36
N TRP A 16 -11.88 -0.77 -22.51
CA TRP A 16 -11.33 -0.39 -23.81
C TRP A 16 -12.42 0.14 -24.74
N GLY A 17 -12.06 1.06 -25.63
CA GLY A 17 -12.98 1.57 -26.64
C GLY A 17 -12.43 2.78 -27.40
N THR A 18 -13.20 3.24 -28.38
CA THR A 18 -12.86 4.40 -29.23
C THR A 18 -13.29 5.74 -28.65
N GLU A 19 -13.97 5.71 -27.50
CA GLU A 19 -14.40 6.91 -26.80
C GLU A 19 -13.19 7.71 -26.32
N ARG A 20 -13.16 9.00 -26.67
CA ARG A 20 -12.05 9.88 -26.35
C ARG A 20 -12.18 10.59 -25.02
N ARG A 21 -13.42 10.83 -24.58
CA ARG A 21 -13.72 11.55 -23.35
C ARG A 21 -14.55 10.69 -22.42
N MET A 22 -14.18 10.65 -21.15
CA MET A 22 -14.90 9.89 -20.14
C MET A 22 -15.07 10.74 -18.89
N SER A 23 -16.27 10.76 -18.32
CA SER A 23 -16.48 11.41 -17.03
C SER A 23 -15.66 10.73 -15.94
N LEU A 24 -15.20 11.50 -14.94
CA LEU A 24 -14.49 10.96 -13.80
C LEU A 24 -15.32 9.90 -13.06
N GLU A 25 -16.63 10.12 -12.92
CA GLU A 25 -17.56 9.17 -12.31
C GLU A 25 -17.57 7.82 -13.03
N ARG A 26 -17.70 7.83 -14.37
CA ARG A 26 -17.74 6.58 -15.16
C ARG A 26 -16.39 5.87 -15.14
N LEU A 27 -15.28 6.61 -15.21
CA LEU A 27 -13.95 6.01 -15.07
C LEU A 27 -13.72 5.40 -13.68
N ALA A 28 -14.14 6.08 -12.63
CA ALA A 28 -14.08 5.55 -11.27
C ALA A 28 -14.95 4.28 -11.13
N ALA A 29 -16.14 4.26 -11.74
CA ALA A 29 -17.04 3.10 -11.71
C ALA A 29 -16.44 1.84 -12.35
N TYR A 30 -15.60 1.97 -13.39
CA TYR A 30 -14.87 0.82 -13.96
C TYR A 30 -13.80 0.23 -13.03
N ALA A 31 -13.19 1.08 -12.19
CA ALA A 31 -12.18 0.67 -11.22
C ALA A 31 -12.76 0.32 -9.84
N ALA A 32 -14.04 0.64 -9.62
CA ALA A 32 -14.68 0.61 -8.32
C ALA A 32 -14.68 -0.83 -7.73
N PRO A 33 -14.20 -1.03 -6.49
CA PRO A 33 -13.99 -2.36 -5.93
C PRO A 33 -15.26 -2.99 -5.35
N VAL A 34 -15.19 -4.30 -5.07
CA VAL A 34 -16.13 -4.99 -4.18
C VAL A 34 -15.62 -4.87 -2.75
N TYR A 35 -16.47 -4.50 -1.82
CA TYR A 35 -16.17 -4.58 -0.38
C TYR A 35 -16.72 -5.89 0.18
N TRP A 36 -15.85 -6.68 0.83
CA TRP A 36 -16.19 -7.98 1.37
C TRP A 36 -15.91 -8.05 2.88
N PHE A 37 -16.97 -7.85 3.65
CA PHE A 37 -16.88 -7.72 5.10
C PHE A 37 -16.63 -9.04 5.81
N SER A 38 -15.82 -8.98 6.87
CA SER A 38 -15.64 -10.09 7.81
C SER A 38 -16.99 -10.63 8.30
N PRO A 39 -17.15 -11.96 8.45
CA PRO A 39 -18.40 -12.55 8.92
C PRO A 39 -18.84 -12.09 10.31
N ASP A 40 -17.91 -11.58 11.12
CA ASP A 40 -18.19 -11.08 12.46
C ASP A 40 -18.11 -9.54 12.54
N GLU A 41 -18.15 -8.84 11.40
CA GLU A 41 -18.15 -7.38 11.34
C GLU A 41 -19.28 -6.80 12.22
N PRO A 42 -18.97 -6.11 13.33
CA PRO A 42 -19.98 -5.64 14.27
C PRO A 42 -20.95 -4.64 13.63
N SER A 43 -20.47 -3.80 12.71
CA SER A 43 -21.28 -2.78 12.04
C SER A 43 -22.25 -3.36 11.03
N LEU A 44 -22.07 -4.61 10.56
CA LEU A 44 -23.08 -5.29 9.74
C LEU A 44 -24.38 -5.51 10.53
N ARG A 45 -24.30 -5.65 11.86
CA ARG A 45 -25.46 -5.96 12.73
C ARG A 45 -26.30 -7.13 12.23
N ARG A 46 -25.63 -8.16 11.67
CA ARG A 46 -26.24 -9.36 11.05
C ARG A 46 -27.08 -9.07 9.79
N ARG A 47 -26.84 -7.95 9.11
CA ARG A 47 -27.40 -7.68 7.78
C ARG A 47 -26.58 -8.42 6.73
N GLU A 48 -27.28 -8.93 5.73
CA GLU A 48 -26.73 -9.76 4.66
C GLU A 48 -27.39 -9.38 3.33
N GLY A 49 -26.74 -9.69 2.21
CA GLY A 49 -27.25 -9.47 0.86
C GLY A 49 -27.64 -8.01 0.60
N LEU A 50 -28.88 -7.80 0.17
CA LEU A 50 -29.47 -6.49 -0.14
C LEU A 50 -29.66 -5.59 1.10
N ASP A 51 -29.63 -6.16 2.30
CA ASP A 51 -29.86 -5.41 3.54
C ASP A 51 -28.59 -4.74 4.08
N VAL A 52 -27.43 -5.03 3.50
CA VAL A 52 -26.16 -4.39 3.91
C VAL A 52 -26.23 -2.88 3.64
N ARG A 53 -25.72 -2.09 4.59
CA ARG A 53 -25.71 -0.61 4.56
C ARG A 53 -24.31 -0.03 4.82
N LEU A 54 -23.27 -0.86 4.71
CA LEU A 54 -21.87 -0.46 4.81
C LEU A 54 -21.24 -0.47 3.42
N PRO A 55 -20.28 0.42 3.11
CA PRO A 55 -19.88 1.57 3.92
C PRO A 55 -21.01 2.61 4.02
N GLU A 56 -20.91 3.46 5.05
CA GLU A 56 -21.92 4.45 5.40
C GLU A 56 -21.70 5.77 4.65
N ILE A 57 -22.70 6.65 4.74
CA ILE A 57 -22.66 7.99 4.16
C ILE A 57 -21.89 8.91 5.09
N ILE A 58 -20.99 9.74 4.55
CA ILE A 58 -20.33 10.81 5.30
C ILE A 58 -21.38 11.79 5.87
N PRO A 59 -21.37 12.10 7.18
CA PRO A 59 -22.28 13.05 7.77
C PRO A 59 -22.25 14.40 7.06
N GLY A 60 -23.44 14.97 6.80
CA GLY A 60 -23.61 16.22 6.04
C GLY A 60 -24.03 16.02 4.59
N GLU A 61 -23.87 14.81 4.04
CA GLU A 61 -24.36 14.47 2.71
C GLU A 61 -25.86 14.11 2.65
N PRO A 62 -26.49 14.15 1.46
CA PRO A 62 -27.83 13.65 1.25
C PRO A 62 -27.96 12.17 1.63
N VAL A 63 -28.88 11.88 2.54
CA VAL A 63 -29.19 10.54 3.04
C VAL A 63 -29.79 9.67 1.92
N VAL A 64 -29.29 8.44 1.80
CA VAL A 64 -29.79 7.40 0.90
C VAL A 64 -29.94 6.07 1.64
N ASP A 65 -30.84 5.21 1.16
CA ASP A 65 -31.06 3.86 1.72
C ASP A 65 -30.22 2.79 0.98
N LYS A 66 -28.93 3.07 0.81
CA LYS A 66 -27.96 2.15 0.21
C LYS A 66 -26.55 2.48 0.70
N PRO A 67 -25.59 1.54 0.62
CA PRO A 67 -24.19 1.84 0.90
C PRO A 67 -23.66 2.96 0.00
N VAL A 68 -22.67 3.72 0.49
CA VAL A 68 -22.04 4.80 -0.28
C VAL A 68 -20.52 4.66 -0.22
N VAL A 69 -19.88 4.86 -1.36
CA VAL A 69 -18.44 4.82 -1.54
C VAL A 69 -18.03 6.09 -2.28
N TYR A 70 -16.85 6.62 -1.96
CA TYR A 70 -16.37 7.88 -2.49
C TYR A 70 -15.19 7.68 -3.43
N TYR A 71 -15.02 8.55 -4.43
CA TYR A 71 -13.85 8.59 -5.30
C TYR A 71 -13.16 9.95 -5.30
N GLN A 72 -11.85 9.93 -5.49
CA GLN A 72 -11.00 11.09 -5.71
C GLN A 72 -9.95 10.73 -6.75
N PHE A 73 -9.75 11.57 -7.75
CA PHE A 73 -8.61 11.44 -8.65
C PHE A 73 -7.48 12.27 -8.05
N ASP A 74 -6.51 11.64 -7.41
CA ASP A 74 -5.42 12.32 -6.72
C ASP A 74 -4.54 13.06 -7.74
N GLU A 75 -4.18 12.37 -8.82
CA GLU A 75 -3.28 12.85 -9.87
C GLU A 75 -3.71 12.34 -11.24
N ILE A 76 -3.65 13.20 -12.26
CA ILE A 76 -3.84 12.86 -13.67
C ILE A 76 -2.64 13.36 -14.47
N LEU A 77 -1.85 12.42 -14.98
CA LEU A 77 -0.63 12.70 -15.74
C LEU A 77 -0.90 12.69 -17.24
N SER A 78 -0.51 13.76 -17.91
CA SER A 78 -0.62 13.93 -19.36
C SER A 78 0.55 13.26 -20.09
N ARG A 79 0.31 12.78 -21.32
CA ARG A 79 1.37 12.30 -22.21
C ARG A 79 2.28 13.47 -22.62
N PRO A 80 3.60 13.25 -22.78
CA PRO A 80 4.52 14.31 -23.22
C PRO A 80 4.18 14.95 -24.57
N GLU A 81 3.56 14.18 -25.47
CA GLU A 81 3.24 14.61 -26.83
C GLU A 81 1.73 14.92 -27.01
N ALA A 82 1.00 15.09 -25.90
CA ALA A 82 -0.43 15.38 -25.97
C ALA A 82 -0.71 16.75 -26.61
N GLU A 83 -1.62 16.80 -27.58
CA GLU A 83 -2.03 18.04 -28.27
C GLU A 83 -3.02 18.89 -27.44
N GLY A 84 -3.30 18.52 -26.20
CA GLY A 84 -4.23 19.21 -25.31
C GLY A 84 -4.21 18.69 -23.87
N PRO A 85 -5.06 19.24 -22.99
CA PRO A 85 -5.12 18.81 -21.60
C PRO A 85 -5.66 17.38 -21.48
N ALA A 86 -5.15 16.64 -20.50
CA ALA A 86 -5.67 15.32 -20.14
C ALA A 86 -6.93 15.41 -19.27
N TYR A 87 -7.10 16.49 -18.51
CA TYR A 87 -8.25 16.74 -17.63
C TYR A 87 -9.02 17.98 -18.06
N LEU A 88 -10.35 17.86 -18.13
CA LEU A 88 -11.29 18.91 -18.47
C LEU A 88 -12.22 19.13 -17.27
N PRO A 89 -12.12 20.25 -16.54
CA PRO A 89 -12.97 20.49 -15.37
C PRO A 89 -14.43 20.67 -15.78
N GLY A 90 -15.33 20.09 -14.98
CA GLY A 90 -16.78 20.14 -15.20
C GLY A 90 -17.46 21.29 -14.44
N PRO A 91 -18.70 21.65 -14.80
CA PRO A 91 -19.52 22.53 -14.00
C PRO A 91 -19.98 21.80 -12.73
N GLY A 92 -19.83 22.39 -11.54
CA GLY A 92 -20.41 21.84 -10.31
C GLY A 92 -19.44 21.40 -9.21
N GLY A 93 -18.13 21.52 -9.41
CA GLY A 93 -17.12 21.27 -8.38
C GLY A 93 -16.25 20.05 -8.66
N GLN A 94 -15.58 19.56 -7.62
CA GLN A 94 -14.69 18.40 -7.70
C GLN A 94 -15.49 17.15 -8.10
N GLY A 95 -14.95 16.36 -9.04
CA GLY A 95 -15.54 15.11 -9.50
C GLY A 95 -16.52 15.17 -10.68
N THR A 96 -16.92 16.35 -11.17
CA THR A 96 -17.82 16.47 -12.35
C THR A 96 -17.09 16.65 -13.69
N GLY A 97 -15.75 16.61 -13.68
CA GLY A 97 -14.94 16.74 -14.89
C GLY A 97 -14.87 15.49 -15.75
N GLU A 98 -14.13 15.61 -16.84
CA GLU A 98 -13.87 14.55 -17.82
C GLU A 98 -12.37 14.40 -18.03
N VAL A 99 -11.95 13.20 -18.44
CA VAL A 99 -10.61 12.95 -18.97
C VAL A 99 -10.65 12.78 -20.48
N GLU A 100 -9.66 13.34 -21.17
CA GLU A 100 -9.39 13.06 -22.58
C GLU A 100 -8.38 11.89 -22.65
N LEU A 101 -8.88 10.67 -22.80
CA LEU A 101 -8.13 9.42 -22.66
C LEU A 101 -6.91 9.34 -23.58
N ALA A 102 -7.00 9.91 -24.79
CA ALA A 102 -5.87 9.97 -25.73
C ALA A 102 -4.69 10.79 -25.17
N ASN A 103 -4.97 11.80 -24.33
CA ASN A 103 -3.97 12.68 -23.73
C ASN A 103 -3.51 12.21 -22.35
N VAL A 104 -4.26 11.33 -21.68
CA VAL A 104 -3.89 10.74 -20.40
C VAL A 104 -2.78 9.71 -20.60
N ALA A 105 -1.76 9.75 -19.75
CA ALA A 105 -0.77 8.70 -19.63
C ALA A 105 -1.03 7.80 -18.42
N ALA A 106 -1.25 8.40 -17.26
CA ALA A 106 -1.42 7.70 -16.00
C ALA A 106 -2.35 8.45 -15.04
N ILE A 107 -2.99 7.72 -14.13
CA ILE A 107 -3.93 8.25 -13.15
C ILE A 107 -3.69 7.56 -11.80
N THR A 108 -3.72 8.33 -10.72
CA THR A 108 -3.86 7.80 -9.36
C THR A 108 -5.28 8.06 -8.88
N LEU A 109 -6.06 6.98 -8.69
CA LEU A 109 -7.46 7.02 -8.26
C LEU A 109 -7.56 6.52 -6.82
N GLY A 110 -8.05 7.36 -5.91
CA GLY A 110 -8.48 6.99 -4.57
C GLY A 110 -9.96 6.62 -4.53
N ILE A 111 -10.28 5.53 -3.83
CA ILE A 111 -11.64 5.10 -3.48
C ILE A 111 -11.73 4.98 -1.96
N PHE A 112 -12.76 5.54 -1.35
CA PHE A 112 -12.88 5.67 0.10
C PHE A 112 -14.19 5.07 0.62
N ALA A 113 -14.08 4.33 1.71
CA ALA A 113 -15.20 3.77 2.46
C ALA A 113 -15.26 4.47 3.82
N TYR A 114 -16.42 5.07 4.13
CA TYR A 114 -16.64 5.70 5.42
C TYR A 114 -17.38 4.75 6.37
N PHE A 115 -16.96 4.73 7.63
CA PHE A 115 -17.61 4.03 8.72
C PHE A 115 -17.86 5.00 9.86
N ALA A 116 -19.06 4.99 10.45
CA ALA A 116 -19.41 5.92 11.51
C ALA A 116 -18.56 5.70 12.78
N ASP A 117 -18.18 4.45 13.05
CA ASP A 117 -17.46 4.05 14.25
C ASP A 117 -16.45 2.93 13.94
N GLU A 118 -15.24 3.09 14.47
CA GLU A 118 -14.25 2.02 14.59
C GLU A 118 -14.38 1.36 15.97
N VAL A 119 -14.32 0.03 16.06
CA VAL A 119 -14.40 -0.71 17.33
C VAL A 119 -13.11 -1.50 17.62
N GLY A 120 -12.81 -1.73 18.90
CA GLY A 120 -11.58 -2.40 19.36
C GLY A 120 -10.56 -1.45 20.01
N LEU A 121 -9.30 -1.89 20.12
CA LEU A 121 -8.24 -1.14 20.81
C LEU A 121 -7.84 0.13 20.04
N GLY A 122 -8.19 1.31 20.55
CA GLY A 122 -7.98 2.58 19.82
C GLY A 122 -9.20 3.07 19.05
N ALA A 123 -10.37 2.44 19.28
CA ALA A 123 -11.66 2.86 18.75
C ALA A 123 -11.86 4.39 18.80
N HIS A 124 -12.34 4.94 17.70
CA HIS A 124 -12.72 6.33 17.57
C HIS A 124 -13.97 6.47 16.69
N PRO A 125 -14.75 7.56 16.87
CA PRO A 125 -15.76 7.91 15.89
C PRO A 125 -15.08 8.28 14.57
N HIS A 126 -15.79 8.02 13.48
CA HIS A 126 -15.38 8.27 12.11
C HIS A 126 -14.15 7.46 11.71
N ASP A 127 -14.30 6.66 10.67
CA ASP A 127 -13.19 6.02 10.01
C ASP A 127 -13.38 6.16 8.50
N LEU A 128 -12.29 6.42 7.78
CA LEU A 128 -12.29 6.65 6.35
C LEU A 128 -11.17 5.85 5.72
N GLU A 129 -11.49 4.64 5.31
CA GLU A 129 -10.50 3.72 4.78
C GLU A 129 -10.38 3.88 3.27
N ALA A 130 -9.13 3.90 2.78
CA ALA A 130 -8.81 4.33 1.43
C ALA A 130 -8.13 3.21 0.64
N THR A 131 -8.55 3.02 -0.60
CA THR A 131 -7.85 2.18 -1.58
C THR A 131 -7.41 3.03 -2.75
N SER A 132 -6.16 2.88 -3.17
CA SER A 132 -5.60 3.59 -4.32
C SER A 132 -5.31 2.63 -5.47
N PHE A 133 -5.76 3.00 -6.67
CA PHE A 133 -5.50 2.31 -7.92
C PHE A 133 -4.60 3.16 -8.81
N LYS A 134 -3.53 2.56 -9.34
CA LYS A 134 -2.71 3.18 -10.37
C LYS A 134 -3.18 2.69 -11.72
N LEU A 135 -3.70 3.61 -12.52
CA LEU A 135 -4.18 3.33 -13.86
C LEU A 135 -3.17 3.87 -14.88
N VAL A 136 -3.00 3.13 -15.97
CA VAL A 136 -2.29 3.59 -17.17
C VAL A 136 -3.26 3.53 -18.33
N VAL A 137 -3.24 4.57 -19.16
CA VAL A 137 -4.03 4.62 -20.39
C VAL A 137 -3.07 4.45 -21.55
N LEU A 138 -3.35 3.51 -22.45
CA LEU A 138 -2.50 3.19 -23.60
C LEU A 138 -3.36 3.07 -24.85
N PRO A 139 -2.87 3.54 -26.02
CA PRO A 139 -3.52 3.20 -27.27
C PRO A 139 -3.35 1.71 -27.55
N ASP A 140 -4.32 1.10 -28.20
CA ASP A 140 -4.28 -0.31 -28.59
C ASP A 140 -3.11 -0.69 -29.53
N THR A 141 -2.54 0.31 -30.20
CA THR A 141 -1.34 0.16 -31.03
C THR A 141 -0.05 -0.05 -30.23
N TYR A 142 -0.09 0.09 -28.90
CA TYR A 142 1.04 -0.14 -28.03
C TYR A 142 1.55 -1.58 -28.15
N GLU A 143 2.87 -1.75 -28.20
CA GLU A 143 3.49 -3.04 -28.56
C GLU A 143 3.09 -4.18 -27.62
N ALA A 144 2.90 -3.89 -26.32
CA ALA A 144 2.50 -4.89 -25.33
C ALA A 144 1.15 -5.54 -25.63
N PHE A 145 0.26 -4.93 -26.40
CA PHE A 145 -1.06 -5.51 -26.70
C PHE A 145 -1.05 -6.47 -27.89
N ARG A 146 0.02 -6.48 -28.70
CA ARG A 146 0.10 -7.33 -29.90
C ARG A 146 0.06 -8.82 -29.62
N GLU A 147 0.43 -9.24 -28.41
CA GLU A 147 0.37 -10.64 -27.99
C GLU A 147 -1.04 -11.09 -27.57
N TYR A 148 -1.92 -10.15 -27.21
CA TYR A 148 -3.26 -10.43 -26.70
C TYR A 148 -4.34 -10.27 -27.77
N ALA A 149 -4.23 -9.23 -28.61
CA ALA A 149 -5.25 -8.91 -29.59
C ALA A 149 -4.65 -8.39 -30.91
N PRO A 150 -5.30 -8.67 -32.06
CA PRO A 150 -4.93 -8.01 -33.30
C PRO A 150 -5.24 -6.50 -33.22
N ALA A 151 -4.46 -5.70 -33.97
CA ALA A 151 -4.71 -4.27 -34.06
C ALA A 151 -6.11 -3.99 -34.64
N CYS A 152 -6.80 -3.04 -34.02
CA CYS A 152 -8.16 -2.67 -34.39
C CYS A 152 -8.21 -1.82 -35.65
N SER A 153 -9.38 -1.79 -36.29
CA SER A 153 -9.62 -0.91 -37.44
C SER A 153 -9.74 0.57 -37.06
N GLU A 154 -10.12 0.84 -35.82
CA GLU A 154 -10.17 2.17 -35.20
C GLU A 154 -9.29 2.15 -33.95
N GLU A 155 -8.61 3.25 -33.67
CA GLU A 155 -7.74 3.35 -32.49
C GLU A 155 -8.57 3.32 -31.21
N ASN A 156 -8.38 2.29 -30.39
CA ASN A 156 -8.94 2.23 -29.06
C ASN A 156 -7.96 2.77 -28.03
N GLN A 157 -8.51 3.35 -26.97
CA GLN A 157 -7.79 3.53 -25.72
C GLN A 157 -8.09 2.33 -24.82
N VAL A 158 -7.07 1.87 -24.11
CA VAL A 158 -7.13 0.75 -23.16
C VAL A 158 -6.74 1.27 -21.79
N VAL A 159 -7.58 1.03 -20.79
CA VAL A 159 -7.35 1.47 -19.40
C VAL A 159 -6.99 0.24 -18.56
N VAL A 160 -5.79 0.28 -17.97
CA VAL A 160 -5.20 -0.84 -17.23
C VAL A 160 -4.90 -0.40 -15.80
N ILE A 161 -5.36 -1.15 -14.80
CA ILE A 161 -4.89 -1.01 -13.42
C ILE A 161 -3.60 -1.82 -13.26
N THR A 162 -2.49 -1.13 -12.99
CA THR A 162 -1.18 -1.78 -12.78
C THR A 162 -0.94 -2.16 -11.33
N ARG A 163 -1.60 -1.47 -10.39
CA ARG A 163 -1.41 -1.67 -8.95
C ARG A 163 -2.65 -1.31 -8.17
N SER A 164 -2.95 -2.11 -7.15
CA SER A 164 -3.96 -1.81 -6.13
C SER A 164 -3.30 -1.72 -4.75
N THR A 165 -3.58 -0.64 -4.02
CA THR A 165 -3.02 -0.34 -2.70
C THR A 165 -4.17 -0.10 -1.72
N ALA A 166 -4.53 -1.10 -0.95
CA ALA A 166 -5.46 -0.96 0.15
C ALA A 166 -4.73 -0.36 1.35
N LYS A 167 -5.03 0.89 1.69
CA LYS A 167 -4.45 1.58 2.84
C LYS A 167 -5.19 1.07 4.08
N ALA A 168 -4.45 0.71 5.12
CA ALA A 168 -5.03 0.27 6.39
C ALA A 168 -4.53 1.18 7.51
N HIS A 169 -5.44 1.66 8.36
CA HIS A 169 -5.17 2.48 9.55
C HIS A 169 -4.29 3.72 9.29
N GLY A 170 -4.39 4.33 8.11
CA GLY A 170 -3.71 5.59 7.77
C GLY A 170 -2.18 5.57 7.73
N LEU A 171 -1.53 4.44 8.02
CA LEU A 171 -0.08 4.34 8.08
C LEU A 171 0.46 3.67 6.83
N GLN A 172 1.37 4.36 6.12
CA GLN A 172 1.94 3.86 4.87
C GLN A 172 2.43 2.43 5.01
N TRP A 173 3.02 2.08 6.16
CA TRP A 173 3.56 0.75 6.39
C TRP A 173 2.51 -0.36 6.33
N PHE A 174 1.30 -0.10 6.80
CA PHE A 174 0.23 -1.08 6.93
C PHE A 174 -0.54 -1.32 5.64
N TRP A 175 -0.15 -0.63 4.56
CA TRP A 175 -0.78 -0.79 3.26
C TRP A 175 -0.58 -2.20 2.71
N ASN A 176 -1.69 -2.78 2.29
CA ASN A 176 -1.83 -4.07 1.64
C ASN A 176 -1.78 -3.82 0.13
N VAL A 177 -0.70 -4.27 -0.49
CA VAL A 177 -0.39 -3.91 -1.88
C VAL A 177 -0.28 -5.15 -2.74
N VAL A 178 -0.96 -5.10 -3.88
CA VAL A 178 -0.82 -6.06 -4.98
C VAL A 178 -0.44 -5.32 -6.27
N GLU A 179 0.67 -5.74 -6.87
CA GLU A 179 0.96 -5.45 -8.28
C GLU A 179 0.12 -6.38 -9.16
N THR A 180 -0.52 -5.84 -10.20
CA THR A 180 -1.39 -6.60 -11.11
C THR A 180 -0.59 -7.58 -11.94
N ASP A 181 -1.11 -8.81 -12.09
CA ASP A 181 -0.62 -9.82 -13.02
C ASP A 181 -1.80 -10.67 -13.58
N ASP A 182 -1.48 -11.71 -14.33
CA ASP A 182 -2.44 -12.61 -15.02
C ASP A 182 -3.49 -13.26 -14.11
N PHE A 183 -3.25 -13.30 -12.79
CA PHE A 183 -4.18 -13.89 -11.84
C PHE A 183 -5.01 -12.84 -11.08
N THR A 184 -4.80 -11.55 -11.35
CA THR A 184 -5.56 -10.47 -10.74
C THR A 184 -6.91 -10.28 -11.44
N SER A 185 -7.98 -10.36 -10.67
CA SER A 185 -9.36 -10.23 -11.15
C SER A 185 -9.93 -8.85 -10.80
N PHE A 186 -10.53 -8.20 -11.79
CA PHE A 186 -11.29 -6.97 -11.61
C PHE A 186 -12.81 -7.21 -11.85
N PRO A 187 -13.72 -6.47 -11.16
CA PRO A 187 -13.46 -5.49 -10.11
C PRO A 187 -12.70 -6.04 -8.91
N MET A 188 -11.73 -5.28 -8.38
CA MET A 188 -10.87 -5.72 -7.29
C MET A 188 -11.73 -6.04 -6.07
N HIS A 189 -11.52 -7.20 -5.46
CA HIS A 189 -12.18 -7.54 -4.20
C HIS A 189 -11.31 -7.02 -3.05
N LEU A 190 -11.96 -6.39 -2.08
CA LEU A 190 -11.33 -5.82 -0.90
C LEU A 190 -11.89 -6.51 0.33
N LEU A 191 -11.04 -7.17 1.09
CA LEU A 191 -11.38 -7.76 2.38
C LEU A 191 -11.37 -6.64 3.41
N VAL A 192 -12.52 -6.42 4.05
CA VAL A 192 -12.64 -5.44 5.13
C VAL A 192 -12.46 -6.16 6.46
N GLU A 193 -11.49 -5.71 7.25
CA GLU A 193 -11.18 -6.22 8.59
C GLU A 193 -12.37 -6.03 9.54
N GLU A 194 -12.58 -7.01 10.39
CA GLU A 194 -13.55 -6.95 11.49
C GLU A 194 -13.34 -5.72 12.38
N GLY A 195 -14.30 -4.79 12.30
CA GLY A 195 -14.59 -3.61 13.11
C GLY A 195 -13.52 -2.53 13.23
N LYS A 196 -12.28 -2.83 12.85
CA LYS A 196 -11.21 -1.85 12.59
C LYS A 196 -11.23 -1.32 11.16
N HIS A 197 -11.94 -2.01 10.27
CA HIS A 197 -12.18 -1.66 8.88
C HIS A 197 -10.94 -1.47 7.99
N GLY A 198 -9.74 -1.81 8.49
CA GLY A 198 -8.55 -1.93 7.66
C GLY A 198 -8.81 -2.81 6.43
N ILE A 199 -8.21 -2.44 5.31
CA ILE A 199 -8.51 -3.08 4.03
C ILE A 199 -7.31 -3.90 3.53
N ALA A 200 -7.57 -5.11 3.04
CA ALA A 200 -6.64 -5.89 2.25
C ALA A 200 -7.22 -6.22 0.87
N THR A 201 -6.34 -6.34 -0.12
CA THR A 201 -6.71 -6.83 -1.45
C THR A 201 -7.01 -8.32 -1.42
N ASP A 202 -7.89 -8.78 -2.31
CA ASP A 202 -8.16 -10.18 -2.63
C ASP A 202 -8.06 -10.32 -4.15
N LYS A 203 -6.92 -10.85 -4.57
CA LYS A 203 -6.43 -10.78 -5.94
C LYS A 203 -7.29 -11.59 -6.89
N ASN A 204 -7.75 -12.77 -6.46
CA ASN A 204 -8.61 -13.63 -7.27
C ASN A 204 -10.09 -13.52 -6.87
N GLY A 205 -10.44 -12.76 -5.84
CA GLY A 205 -11.80 -12.55 -5.34
C GLY A 205 -12.48 -13.83 -4.87
N ASP A 206 -11.74 -14.72 -4.18
CA ASP A 206 -12.27 -15.98 -3.66
C ASP A 206 -12.71 -15.90 -2.18
N GLY A 207 -12.45 -14.78 -1.51
CA GLY A 207 -12.81 -14.54 -0.12
C GLY A 207 -11.87 -15.17 0.91
N TYR A 208 -10.75 -15.76 0.46
CA TYR A 208 -9.67 -16.28 1.30
C TYR A 208 -8.46 -15.36 1.21
N PHE A 209 -7.96 -14.91 2.35
CA PHE A 209 -6.69 -14.21 2.36
C PHE A 209 -5.50 -15.17 2.31
N THR A 210 -4.71 -15.06 1.25
CA THR A 210 -3.51 -15.83 0.96
C THR A 210 -2.28 -14.91 0.98
N PRO A 211 -1.46 -14.94 2.06
CA PRO A 211 -0.24 -14.15 2.14
C PRO A 211 0.72 -14.39 0.98
N GLY A 212 1.22 -13.32 0.37
CA GLY A 212 2.16 -13.41 -0.76
C GLY A 212 1.48 -13.53 -2.11
N TYR A 213 0.20 -13.88 -2.13
CA TYR A 213 -0.63 -13.89 -3.32
C TYR A 213 -1.51 -12.63 -3.37
N ASP A 214 -2.31 -12.41 -2.33
CA ASP A 214 -3.24 -11.28 -2.24
C ASP A 214 -2.55 -9.97 -1.87
N VAL A 215 -1.40 -10.06 -1.20
CA VAL A 215 -0.48 -8.95 -0.93
C VAL A 215 0.92 -9.43 -1.27
N ASN A 216 1.56 -8.85 -2.29
CA ASN A 216 2.85 -9.32 -2.83
C ASN A 216 4.02 -8.37 -2.58
N VAL A 217 3.78 -7.16 -2.04
CA VAL A 217 4.85 -6.21 -1.69
C VAL A 217 5.26 -6.29 -0.22
N ARG A 218 4.30 -6.46 0.70
CA ARG A 218 4.53 -6.43 2.17
C ARG A 218 3.84 -7.58 2.89
N ILE A 219 4.21 -8.78 2.47
CA ILE A 219 3.56 -10.06 2.79
C ILE A 219 3.34 -10.28 4.30
N ASN A 220 4.29 -9.88 5.15
CA ASN A 220 4.23 -10.14 6.60
C ASN A 220 3.37 -9.16 7.40
N ASP A 221 2.96 -8.08 6.75
CA ASP A 221 2.37 -6.90 7.36
C ASP A 221 0.92 -6.76 6.85
N ALA A 222 0.21 -7.88 6.71
CA ALA A 222 -1.19 -7.92 6.32
C ALA A 222 -2.07 -7.37 7.46
N TRP A 223 -2.16 -6.05 7.56
CA TRP A 223 -2.84 -5.36 8.66
C TRP A 223 -4.35 -5.28 8.43
N GLY A 224 -4.81 -5.07 7.21
CA GLY A 224 -6.24 -4.88 6.90
C GLY A 224 -7.07 -6.16 6.78
N VAL A 225 -6.70 -7.24 7.47
CA VAL A 225 -7.45 -8.52 7.43
C VAL A 225 -7.28 -9.33 8.72
N ARG A 226 -6.98 -8.67 9.84
CA ARG A 226 -6.82 -9.33 11.13
C ARG A 226 -8.16 -9.37 11.87
N ASP A 227 -9.00 -10.30 11.47
CA ASP A 227 -10.31 -10.59 12.08
C ASP A 227 -10.21 -11.31 13.44
N ASN A 228 -9.39 -10.78 14.34
CA ASN A 228 -9.09 -11.38 15.63
C ASN A 228 -9.84 -10.75 16.81
N MET A 229 -10.67 -9.72 16.57
CA MET A 229 -11.39 -9.03 17.63
C MET A 229 -12.31 -9.96 18.43
N ALA A 230 -13.12 -10.78 17.76
CA ALA A 230 -13.94 -11.80 18.43
C ALA A 230 -13.12 -12.84 19.25
N THR A 231 -11.81 -12.98 18.98
CA THR A 231 -10.92 -13.90 19.70
C THR A 231 -10.26 -13.28 20.95
N GLY A 232 -10.39 -11.97 21.15
CA GLY A 232 -9.80 -11.24 22.29
C GLY A 232 -8.28 -11.03 22.21
N LEU A 233 -7.62 -11.48 21.13
CA LEU A 233 -6.19 -11.28 20.89
C LEU A 233 -5.94 -9.93 20.20
N MET A 234 -5.98 -8.85 20.98
CA MET A 234 -5.91 -7.46 20.46
C MET A 234 -4.51 -6.98 20.04
N ALA A 235 -3.45 -7.75 20.33
CA ALA A 235 -2.09 -7.41 19.93
C ALA A 235 -1.30 -8.67 19.57
N THR A 236 -1.20 -8.94 18.26
CA THR A 236 -0.42 -10.05 17.73
C THR A 236 0.70 -9.53 16.82
N GLY A 237 1.80 -10.28 16.76
CA GLY A 237 3.00 -9.91 15.99
C GLY A 237 2.80 -10.05 14.48
N LYS A 238 3.34 -11.13 13.90
CA LYS A 238 3.20 -11.45 12.47
C LYS A 238 1.73 -11.76 12.15
N PHE A 239 1.29 -11.46 10.93
CA PHE A 239 0.06 -12.04 10.41
C PHE A 239 0.16 -13.58 10.41
N GLU A 240 -0.84 -14.25 10.96
CA GLU A 240 -1.00 -15.70 10.87
C GLU A 240 -2.34 -16.00 10.21
N SER A 241 -2.42 -17.05 9.40
CA SER A 241 -3.59 -17.34 8.57
C SER A 241 -4.90 -17.50 9.35
N TRP A 242 -4.84 -17.93 10.62
CA TRP A 242 -6.01 -18.02 11.48
C TRP A 242 -6.60 -16.66 11.87
N MET A 243 -5.85 -15.56 11.70
CA MET A 243 -6.33 -14.20 11.95
C MET A 243 -7.29 -13.72 10.87
N ALA A 244 -7.25 -14.27 9.65
CA ALA A 244 -8.19 -13.93 8.60
C ALA A 244 -9.34 -14.95 8.56
N LYS A 245 -10.57 -14.44 8.56
CA LYS A 245 -11.79 -15.25 8.41
C LYS A 245 -12.17 -15.34 6.94
N VAL A 246 -12.63 -16.52 6.53
CA VAL A 246 -13.19 -16.72 5.19
C VAL A 246 -14.43 -15.84 5.02
N ARG A 247 -14.46 -15.06 3.94
CA ARG A 247 -15.57 -14.16 3.65
C ARG A 247 -16.77 -14.93 3.10
N ARG A 248 -17.97 -14.45 3.44
CA ARG A 248 -19.22 -15.07 3.00
C ARG A 248 -19.85 -14.28 1.86
N PRO A 249 -20.25 -14.89 0.73
CA PRO A 249 -20.76 -14.16 -0.44
C PRO A 249 -21.87 -13.14 -0.13
N GLU A 250 -22.73 -13.43 0.82
CA GLU A 250 -23.82 -12.56 1.29
C GLU A 250 -23.34 -11.28 1.99
N HIS A 251 -22.08 -11.19 2.40
CA HIS A 251 -21.49 -9.98 3.00
C HIS A 251 -20.75 -9.09 1.99
N ARG A 252 -20.91 -9.35 0.68
CA ARG A 252 -20.36 -8.47 -0.36
C ARG A 252 -21.25 -7.25 -0.57
N VAL A 253 -20.59 -6.15 -0.89
CA VAL A 253 -21.19 -4.91 -1.38
C VAL A 253 -20.50 -4.55 -2.68
N ILE A 254 -21.27 -4.51 -3.76
CA ILE A 254 -20.75 -4.55 -5.13
C ILE A 254 -20.79 -3.17 -5.81
N PRO A 255 -19.86 -2.89 -6.73
CA PRO A 255 -19.80 -1.60 -7.42
C PRO A 255 -20.98 -1.37 -8.37
N PRO A 256 -21.35 -0.10 -8.63
CA PRO A 256 -22.30 0.27 -9.67
C PRO A 256 -21.60 0.18 -11.05
N LEU A 257 -21.19 -1.04 -11.44
CA LEU A 257 -20.43 -1.25 -12.66
C LEU A 257 -21.25 -0.83 -13.89
N PRO A 258 -20.68 -0.03 -14.82
CA PRO A 258 -21.41 0.42 -16.01
C PRO A 258 -21.93 -0.74 -16.86
N ASP A 259 -23.09 -0.54 -17.50
CA ASP A 259 -23.73 -1.56 -18.35
C ASP A 259 -22.85 -2.01 -19.52
N ASP A 260 -22.00 -1.12 -20.01
CA ASP A 260 -21.05 -1.34 -21.08
C ASP A 260 -19.67 -1.81 -20.60
N SER A 261 -19.52 -2.13 -19.31
CA SER A 261 -18.26 -2.67 -18.80
C SER A 261 -17.94 -4.03 -19.39
N PRO A 262 -16.72 -4.22 -19.94
CA PRO A 262 -16.30 -5.53 -20.43
C PRO A 262 -16.21 -6.58 -19.30
N LEU A 263 -16.05 -6.14 -18.05
CA LEU A 263 -15.94 -7.00 -16.89
C LEU A 263 -17.30 -7.53 -16.41
N LYS A 264 -18.41 -6.88 -16.80
CA LYS A 264 -19.72 -7.11 -16.20
C LYS A 264 -20.19 -8.56 -16.26
N SER A 265 -20.15 -9.17 -17.44
CA SER A 265 -20.59 -10.56 -17.61
C SER A 265 -19.74 -11.57 -16.84
N ALA A 266 -18.41 -11.37 -16.77
CA ALA A 266 -17.53 -12.25 -16.00
C ALA A 266 -17.73 -12.06 -14.50
N PHE A 267 -17.90 -10.82 -14.06
CA PHE A 267 -18.16 -10.46 -12.68
C PHE A 267 -19.49 -11.03 -12.17
N GLU A 268 -20.59 -10.86 -12.92
CA GLU A 268 -21.90 -11.41 -12.56
C GLU A 268 -21.88 -12.94 -12.40
N ARG A 269 -21.17 -13.66 -13.29
CA ARG A 269 -20.99 -15.12 -13.15
C ARG A 269 -20.26 -15.50 -11.86
N LYS A 270 -19.31 -14.68 -11.41
CA LYS A 270 -18.56 -14.89 -10.16
C LYS A 270 -19.38 -14.54 -8.92
N LEU A 271 -20.35 -13.64 -9.03
CA LEU A 271 -21.28 -13.36 -7.94
C LEU A 271 -22.19 -14.56 -7.62
N GLY A 272 -22.51 -15.37 -8.63
CA GLY A 272 -23.41 -16.52 -8.48
C GLY A 272 -24.85 -16.07 -8.21
N ASP A 273 -25.59 -16.85 -7.41
CA ASP A 273 -27.02 -16.61 -7.15
C ASP A 273 -27.30 -15.65 -5.98
N VAL A 274 -26.26 -15.00 -5.43
CA VAL A 274 -26.39 -14.14 -4.25
C VAL A 274 -26.69 -12.72 -4.67
N GLU A 275 -27.84 -12.20 -4.22
CA GLU A 275 -28.21 -10.80 -4.39
C GLU A 275 -27.49 -9.94 -3.35
N ASN A 276 -26.55 -9.12 -3.81
CA ASN A 276 -25.73 -8.25 -2.97
C ASN A 276 -26.16 -6.78 -3.11
N ALA A 277 -26.03 -6.00 -2.04
CA ALA A 277 -26.24 -4.56 -2.11
C ALA A 277 -25.26 -3.89 -3.09
N VAL A 278 -25.78 -2.99 -3.93
CA VAL A 278 -24.98 -2.14 -4.82
C VAL A 278 -24.81 -0.79 -4.15
N TYR A 279 -23.57 -0.30 -4.07
CA TYR A 279 -23.32 1.02 -3.49
C TYR A 279 -23.53 2.17 -4.48
N GLU A 280 -23.78 3.36 -3.97
CA GLU A 280 -23.64 4.59 -4.73
C GLU A 280 -22.19 5.06 -4.73
N LEU A 281 -21.67 5.44 -5.90
CA LEU A 281 -20.34 6.01 -6.02
C LEU A 281 -20.46 7.53 -6.13
N ARG A 282 -19.75 8.28 -5.27
CA ARG A 282 -19.82 9.75 -5.20
C ARG A 282 -18.44 10.40 -5.20
N PRO A 283 -18.28 11.65 -5.67
CA PRO A 283 -17.06 12.42 -5.41
C PRO A 283 -16.82 12.55 -3.91
N LEU A 284 -15.57 12.40 -3.45
CA LEU A 284 -15.22 12.69 -2.06
C LEU A 284 -15.49 14.17 -1.77
N PRO A 285 -16.33 14.50 -0.77
CA PRO A 285 -16.62 15.88 -0.44
C PRO A 285 -15.40 16.58 0.21
N PRO A 286 -15.30 17.91 0.12
CA PRO A 286 -14.30 18.65 0.88
C PRO A 286 -14.54 18.51 2.38
N ALA A 287 -13.48 18.65 3.19
CA ALA A 287 -13.55 18.53 4.65
C ALA A 287 -14.54 19.52 5.31
N ASP A 288 -14.84 20.64 4.66
CA ASP A 288 -15.83 21.63 5.11
C ASP A 288 -17.23 21.05 5.32
N ILE A 289 -17.55 19.89 4.71
CA ILE A 289 -18.84 19.20 4.92
C ILE A 289 -19.05 18.78 6.39
N ALA A 290 -17.96 18.60 7.14
CA ALA A 290 -18.01 18.21 8.54
C ALA A 290 -18.63 19.29 9.45
N GLY A 291 -18.71 20.54 8.99
CA GLY A 291 -19.23 21.65 9.79
C GLY A 291 -18.42 21.84 11.07
N ASP A 292 -19.07 21.72 12.22
CA ASP A 292 -18.43 21.87 13.54
C ASP A 292 -17.78 20.57 14.06
N ASP A 293 -17.85 19.45 13.31
CA ASP A 293 -17.23 18.18 13.69
C ASP A 293 -15.73 18.17 13.35
N GLU A 294 -14.90 18.59 14.30
CA GLU A 294 -13.44 18.63 14.13
C GLU A 294 -12.82 17.25 13.83
N GLY A 295 -13.43 16.16 14.33
CA GLY A 295 -12.93 14.80 14.13
C GLY A 295 -13.13 14.35 12.69
N LEU A 296 -14.35 14.51 12.18
CA LEU A 296 -14.67 14.22 10.77
C LEU A 296 -13.88 15.12 9.82
N HIS A 297 -13.75 16.41 10.15
CA HIS A 297 -12.94 17.34 9.36
C HIS A 297 -11.49 16.85 9.26
N HIS A 298 -10.88 16.46 10.39
CA HIS A 298 -9.49 16.00 10.42
C HIS A 298 -9.28 14.76 9.55
N ILE A 299 -10.19 13.79 9.63
CA ILE A 299 -10.10 12.54 8.86
C ILE A 299 -10.26 12.82 7.36
N ILE A 300 -11.26 13.59 6.94
CA ILE A 300 -11.42 13.92 5.52
C ILE A 300 -10.21 14.73 5.03
N ALA A 301 -9.76 15.74 5.77
CA ALA A 301 -8.61 16.55 5.38
C ALA A 301 -7.29 15.77 5.34
N GLY A 302 -7.16 14.69 6.12
CA GLY A 302 -6.00 13.80 6.09
C GLY A 302 -5.92 12.94 4.83
N HIS A 303 -7.05 12.73 4.14
CA HIS A 303 -7.19 11.87 2.97
C HIS A 303 -7.41 12.65 1.67
N ALA A 304 -8.12 13.78 1.75
CA ALA A 304 -8.52 14.57 0.59
C ALA A 304 -7.34 15.37 0.02
N VAL A 305 -7.21 15.35 -1.31
CA VAL A 305 -6.28 16.22 -2.03
C VAL A 305 -7.00 17.55 -2.30
N PRO A 306 -6.53 18.69 -1.76
CA PRO A 306 -7.22 19.95 -1.94
C PRO A 306 -7.31 20.36 -3.42
N GLY A 307 -8.54 20.51 -3.94
CA GLY A 307 -8.73 20.98 -5.32
C GLY A 307 -8.57 19.92 -6.40
N TRP A 308 -8.54 18.63 -6.04
CA TRP A 308 -8.27 17.51 -6.94
C TRP A 308 -9.06 17.53 -8.27
N PRO A 309 -8.48 16.98 -9.36
CA PRO A 309 -7.17 16.33 -9.43
C PRO A 309 -5.97 17.27 -9.57
N GLU A 310 -4.80 16.87 -9.06
CA GLU A 310 -3.53 17.46 -9.48
C GLU A 310 -3.20 17.01 -10.92
N THR A 311 -2.63 17.90 -11.72
CA THR A 311 -2.28 17.60 -13.13
C THR A 311 -0.83 17.94 -13.42
N ASP A 312 -0.08 16.99 -13.98
CA ASP A 312 1.31 17.18 -14.42
C ASP A 312 1.59 16.41 -15.72
N GLU A 313 2.77 16.58 -16.29
CA GLU A 313 3.24 15.85 -17.48
C GLU A 313 4.20 14.71 -17.10
N LEU A 314 4.03 13.54 -17.74
CA LEU A 314 4.83 12.34 -17.44
C LEU A 314 6.34 12.49 -17.78
N SER A 315 6.73 13.49 -18.57
CA SER A 315 8.12 13.68 -19.02
C SER A 315 9.08 14.09 -17.91
N SER A 316 8.57 14.51 -16.75
CA SER A 316 9.42 14.77 -15.60
C SER A 316 9.87 13.42 -15.01
N THR A 317 11.18 13.16 -15.02
CA THR A 317 11.79 11.96 -14.41
C THR A 317 11.35 11.75 -12.94
N LYS A 318 10.95 12.84 -12.29
CA LYS A 318 10.34 12.86 -10.95
C LYS A 318 8.90 12.35 -10.95
N ALA A 319 8.02 12.74 -11.88
CA ALA A 319 6.64 12.27 -11.94
C ALA A 319 6.56 10.77 -12.25
N TRP A 320 7.32 10.28 -13.24
CA TRP A 320 7.37 8.83 -13.52
C TRP A 320 7.94 8.05 -12.32
N GLY A 321 9.04 8.54 -11.74
CA GLY A 321 9.63 7.94 -10.55
C GLY A 321 8.67 7.90 -9.36
N SER A 322 7.93 8.99 -9.11
CA SER A 322 6.92 9.08 -8.05
C SER A 322 5.76 8.12 -8.31
N PHE A 323 5.17 8.17 -9.52
CA PHE A 323 4.07 7.29 -9.92
C PHE A 323 4.43 5.81 -9.80
N VAL A 324 5.65 5.40 -10.14
CA VAL A 324 6.07 3.99 -10.00
C VAL A 324 6.43 3.65 -8.54
N THR A 325 7.04 4.56 -7.78
CA THR A 325 7.60 4.24 -6.45
C THR A 325 6.73 4.64 -5.25
N GLU A 326 5.64 5.38 -5.46
CA GLU A 326 4.70 5.72 -4.38
C GLU A 326 4.09 4.45 -3.78
N GLY A 327 4.14 4.33 -2.46
CA GLY A 327 3.72 3.13 -1.75
C GLY A 327 4.74 1.97 -1.75
N THR A 328 5.82 2.01 -2.53
CA THR A 328 6.95 1.04 -2.44
C THR A 328 8.11 1.58 -1.61
N ALA A 329 8.36 2.88 -1.68
CA ALA A 329 9.52 3.50 -1.05
C ALA A 329 9.29 3.74 0.45
N LEU A 330 9.75 2.79 1.25
CA LEU A 330 10.22 3.12 2.59
C LEU A 330 11.44 4.02 2.38
N LYS A 331 11.49 5.22 2.99
CA LYS A 331 12.75 6.00 3.02
C LYS A 331 13.81 5.08 3.63
N SER A 332 14.65 4.53 2.78
CA SER A 332 15.26 3.23 3.02
C SER A 332 16.62 3.30 3.70
N LEU A 333 17.08 4.51 3.98
CA LEU A 333 18.28 4.76 4.76
C LEU A 333 17.89 4.92 6.23
N SER A 334 18.48 4.10 7.09
CA SER A 334 18.41 4.26 8.54
C SER A 334 19.79 4.58 9.08
N ILE A 335 19.86 5.56 9.99
CA ILE A 335 21.10 5.99 10.63
C ILE A 335 20.92 5.84 12.13
N ALA A 336 21.82 5.10 12.77
CA ALA A 336 21.80 4.86 14.20
C ALA A 336 23.16 5.14 14.82
N PHE A 337 23.14 5.69 16.03
CA PHE A 337 24.28 5.61 16.92
C PHE A 337 24.42 4.17 17.41
N ARG A 338 25.64 3.62 17.36
CA ARG A 338 25.97 2.24 17.72
C ARG A 338 26.96 2.22 18.88
N ALA A 339 26.74 1.30 19.82
CA ALA A 339 27.68 0.95 20.87
C ALA A 339 27.81 -0.58 20.95
N ASP A 340 29.00 -1.13 20.71
CA ASP A 340 29.28 -2.57 20.83
C ASP A 340 30.58 -2.94 21.55
N GLY A 341 31.02 -2.02 22.42
CA GLY A 341 32.36 -1.98 23.02
C GLY A 341 33.01 -0.65 22.66
N ASP A 342 32.90 -0.29 21.38
CA ASP A 342 33.28 1.00 20.84
C ASP A 342 32.04 1.80 20.42
N LEU A 343 32.21 3.11 20.28
CA LEU A 343 31.14 4.01 19.84
C LEU A 343 31.25 4.29 18.35
N GLY A 344 30.11 4.39 17.67
CA GLY A 344 30.09 4.55 16.23
C GLY A 344 28.73 4.91 15.65
N PHE A 345 28.63 4.81 14.33
CA PHE A 345 27.41 5.00 13.57
C PHE A 345 27.15 3.80 12.67
N SER A 346 25.89 3.36 12.63
CA SER A 346 25.40 2.32 11.72
C SER A 346 24.46 2.92 10.69
N PHE A 347 24.57 2.44 9.46
CA PHE A 347 23.78 2.81 8.30
C PHE A 347 23.14 1.55 7.75
N VAL A 348 21.81 1.55 7.58
CA VAL A 348 21.08 0.44 6.97
C VAL A 348 20.41 0.93 5.69
N PHE A 349 20.62 0.23 4.59
CA PHE A 349 20.11 0.61 3.27
C PHE A 349 19.81 -0.59 2.38
N PRO A 350 18.97 -0.46 1.33
CA PRO A 350 18.57 -1.59 0.49
C PRO A 350 19.71 -2.19 -0.32
N PHE A 351 19.48 -3.43 -0.74
CA PHE A 351 20.44 -4.20 -1.54
C PHE A 351 20.64 -3.63 -2.96
N PHE A 352 19.59 -3.10 -3.57
CA PHE A 352 19.63 -2.42 -4.86
C PHE A 352 19.36 -0.93 -4.65
N ILE A 353 19.90 -0.08 -5.54
CA ILE A 353 19.82 1.40 -5.49
C ILE A 353 18.39 1.92 -5.27
N VAL A 354 17.36 1.11 -5.57
CA VAL A 354 15.94 1.41 -5.36
C VAL A 354 15.09 0.24 -4.80
N LYS A 355 15.65 -0.92 -4.46
CA LYS A 355 14.87 -2.12 -4.06
C LYS A 355 15.59 -2.99 -3.03
N HIS A 356 14.86 -3.59 -2.09
CA HIS A 356 15.39 -4.60 -1.15
C HIS A 356 15.24 -6.01 -1.74
N LEU A 357 16.06 -6.96 -1.29
CA LEU A 357 15.78 -8.37 -1.54
C LEU A 357 14.72 -8.80 -0.53
N SER A 358 13.47 -8.87 -0.97
CA SER A 358 12.41 -9.56 -0.23
C SER A 358 12.65 -11.06 -0.40
N ASP A 359 12.67 -11.81 0.70
CA ASP A 359 12.63 -13.27 0.64
C ASP A 359 11.16 -13.72 0.67
N PRO A 360 10.56 -14.08 -0.48
CA PRO A 360 9.18 -14.54 -0.53
C PRO A 360 8.96 -15.87 0.19
N MET A 361 10.00 -16.68 0.43
CA MET A 361 9.87 -17.98 1.10
C MET A 361 9.89 -17.86 2.63
N THR A 362 10.72 -16.97 3.19
CA THR A 362 10.80 -16.79 4.66
C THR A 362 9.98 -15.60 5.17
N GLY A 363 9.56 -14.71 4.26
CA GLY A 363 8.83 -13.51 4.59
C GLY A 363 9.70 -12.59 5.44
N GLY A 364 10.73 -11.99 4.85
CA GLY A 364 11.55 -10.97 5.52
C GLY A 364 12.32 -10.08 4.55
N TYR A 365 12.99 -9.07 5.10
CA TYR A 365 13.80 -8.10 4.37
C TYR A 365 15.28 -8.39 4.58
N ILE A 366 16.03 -8.52 3.48
CA ILE A 366 17.49 -8.54 3.51
C ILE A 366 18.01 -7.18 3.03
N VAL A 367 18.77 -6.51 3.89
CA VAL A 367 19.32 -5.17 3.67
C VAL A 367 20.81 -5.13 4.00
N HIS A 368 21.52 -4.17 3.42
CA HIS A 368 22.90 -3.89 3.82
C HIS A 368 22.91 -3.11 5.11
N ARG A 369 23.81 -3.48 6.01
CA ARG A 369 24.16 -2.71 7.18
C ARG A 369 25.66 -2.45 7.16
N MET A 370 26.04 -1.18 7.19
CA MET A 370 27.43 -0.77 7.36
C MET A 370 27.54 -0.02 8.66
N TYR A 371 28.65 -0.15 9.37
CA TYR A 371 28.93 0.70 10.52
C TYR A 371 30.39 1.09 10.56
N LEU A 372 30.62 2.26 11.14
CA LEU A 372 31.94 2.79 11.44
C LEU A 372 32.03 3.00 12.95
N LYS A 373 33.10 2.56 13.59
CA LYS A 373 33.26 2.60 15.05
C LYS A 373 34.70 2.97 15.45
N ASP A 374 34.92 3.06 16.76
CA ASP A 374 36.20 3.34 17.40
C ASP A 374 36.70 4.78 17.17
N GLU A 375 37.88 5.12 17.71
CA GLU A 375 38.48 6.44 17.63
C GLU A 375 38.59 6.92 16.18
N LYS A 376 37.98 8.08 15.90
CA LYS A 376 37.92 8.69 14.57
C LYS A 376 37.23 7.81 13.51
N LEU A 377 36.38 6.86 13.91
CA LEU A 377 35.60 6.02 12.99
C LEU A 377 36.49 5.17 12.06
N ARG A 378 37.61 4.66 12.60
CA ARG A 378 38.63 3.94 11.84
C ARG A 378 38.23 2.52 11.48
N ASP A 379 37.43 1.87 12.32
CA ASP A 379 36.99 0.50 12.12
C ASP A 379 35.72 0.48 11.25
N PHE A 380 35.61 -0.53 10.39
CA PHE A 380 34.50 -0.65 9.44
C PHE A 380 33.89 -2.03 9.48
N GLY A 381 32.58 -2.11 9.62
CA GLY A 381 31.83 -3.36 9.47
C GLY A 381 30.82 -3.28 8.34
N TRP A 382 30.66 -4.40 7.64
CA TRP A 382 29.60 -4.62 6.67
C TRP A 382 28.89 -5.94 6.96
N MET A 383 27.56 -5.91 6.98
CA MET A 383 26.71 -7.07 7.24
C MET A 383 25.51 -7.10 6.29
N LEU A 384 25.06 -8.31 5.99
CA LEU A 384 23.71 -8.56 5.53
C LEU A 384 22.82 -8.70 6.75
N LEU A 385 21.82 -7.82 6.86
CA LEU A 385 20.83 -7.82 7.94
C LEU A 385 19.52 -8.40 7.41
N TYR A 386 19.06 -9.46 8.05
CA TYR A 386 17.73 -10.03 7.89
C TYR A 386 16.80 -9.55 9.03
N THR A 387 15.65 -8.99 8.67
CA THR A 387 14.56 -8.63 9.60
C THR A 387 13.23 -9.19 9.05
N PRO A 388 12.48 -9.99 9.81
CA PRO A 388 11.22 -10.60 9.35
C PRO A 388 10.16 -9.60 8.94
N SER A 389 10.13 -8.44 9.58
CA SER A 389 9.25 -7.34 9.23
C SER A 389 10.02 -6.04 9.30
N ALA A 390 9.59 -5.12 8.47
CA ALA A 390 10.02 -3.75 8.55
C ALA A 390 8.92 -2.85 9.14
N SER A 391 7.71 -3.36 9.46
CA SER A 391 6.60 -2.63 10.10
C SER A 391 6.53 -2.78 11.62
N ARG A 392 7.07 -3.88 12.17
CA ARG A 392 6.80 -4.28 13.55
C ARG A 392 7.40 -3.32 14.57
N TRP A 393 6.64 -3.10 15.64
CA TRP A 393 7.11 -2.39 16.83
C TRP A 393 8.19 -3.16 17.60
N VAL A 394 8.18 -4.51 17.55
CA VAL A 394 9.24 -5.40 18.03
C VAL A 394 9.48 -6.53 17.03
N ASP A 395 10.73 -6.78 16.68
CA ASP A 395 11.11 -7.93 15.87
C ASP A 395 12.47 -8.49 16.24
N THR A 396 12.68 -9.77 15.96
CA THR A 396 14.02 -10.37 15.98
C THR A 396 14.78 -9.97 14.72
N TYR A 397 16.10 -9.88 14.80
CA TYR A 397 16.93 -9.76 13.60
C TYR A 397 18.12 -10.70 13.65
N LEU A 398 18.66 -10.97 12.47
CA LEU A 398 19.88 -11.76 12.29
C LEU A 398 20.74 -11.05 11.26
N ALA A 399 22.04 -10.93 11.52
CA ALA A 399 22.97 -10.33 10.59
C ALA A 399 24.27 -11.13 10.53
N ALA A 400 24.85 -11.20 9.33
CA ALA A 400 26.15 -11.85 9.11
C ALA A 400 26.97 -11.04 8.11
N GLY A 401 28.29 -11.00 8.31
CA GLY A 401 29.17 -10.22 7.45
C GLY A 401 30.63 -10.24 7.85
N ALA A 402 31.32 -9.13 7.60
CA ALA A 402 32.74 -8.96 7.90
C ALA A 402 33.01 -7.62 8.56
N GLU A 403 33.96 -7.61 9.49
CA GLU A 403 34.44 -6.43 10.22
C GLU A 403 35.94 -6.28 10.02
N GLN A 404 36.37 -5.06 9.71
CA GLN A 404 37.76 -4.64 9.65
C GLN A 404 38.08 -3.78 10.86
N ASP A 405 38.99 -4.28 11.71
CA ASP A 405 39.50 -3.50 12.84
C ASP A 405 40.94 -3.07 12.58
N GLU A 406 41.26 -1.83 12.95
CA GLU A 406 42.57 -1.22 12.78
C GLU A 406 43.34 -1.18 14.12
N GLU A 407 44.27 -2.10 14.29
CA GLU A 407 45.17 -2.11 15.45
C GLU A 407 46.40 -1.25 15.17
N VAL A 408 46.75 -0.38 16.12
CA VAL A 408 47.97 0.42 16.08
C VAL A 408 48.93 -0.11 17.13
N ASP A 409 50.07 -0.63 16.69
CA ASP A 409 51.07 -1.17 17.60
C ASP A 409 51.79 -0.05 18.40
N SER A 410 52.63 -0.45 19.35
CA SER A 410 53.40 0.47 20.19
C SER A 410 54.44 1.31 19.43
N LEU A 411 54.65 1.03 18.14
CA LEU A 411 55.54 1.77 17.24
C LEU A 411 54.76 2.69 16.28
N GLY A 412 53.43 2.73 16.38
CA GLY A 412 52.55 3.54 15.54
C GLY A 412 52.28 2.92 14.16
N VAL A 413 52.61 1.65 13.95
CA VAL A 413 52.29 0.92 12.72
C VAL A 413 50.85 0.43 12.82
N SER A 414 50.06 0.78 11.81
CA SER A 414 48.67 0.37 11.68
C SER A 414 48.57 -0.94 10.90
N THR A 415 47.88 -1.92 11.47
CA THR A 415 47.54 -3.20 10.84
C THR A 415 46.03 -3.36 10.79
N ARG A 416 45.51 -3.85 9.66
CA ARG A 416 44.07 -4.05 9.46
C ARG A 416 43.77 -5.54 9.31
N GLU A 417 42.87 -6.04 10.14
CA GLU A 417 42.45 -7.43 10.13
C GLU A 417 40.96 -7.54 9.83
N TRP A 418 40.57 -8.52 9.00
CA TRP A 418 39.19 -8.78 8.65
C TRP A 418 38.70 -10.05 9.33
N ASP A 419 37.59 -9.94 10.06
CA ASP A 419 36.94 -11.07 10.70
C ASP A 419 35.51 -11.24 10.23
N PHE A 420 35.07 -12.50 10.20
CA PHE A 420 33.65 -12.80 10.07
C PHE A 420 32.91 -12.34 11.33
N VAL A 421 31.75 -11.73 11.15
CA VAL A 421 30.88 -11.30 12.25
C VAL A 421 29.47 -11.84 12.08
N PHE A 422 28.87 -12.22 13.20
CA PHE A 422 27.47 -12.62 13.30
C PHE A 422 26.80 -11.87 14.44
N GLU A 423 25.60 -11.33 14.21
CA GLU A 423 24.84 -10.59 15.19
C GLU A 423 23.38 -11.05 15.19
N THR A 424 22.77 -11.18 16.36
CA THR A 424 21.35 -11.43 16.48
C THR A 424 20.79 -10.70 17.71
N GLY A 425 19.52 -10.32 17.66
CA GLY A 425 18.92 -9.57 18.75
C GLY A 425 17.48 -9.19 18.49
N LEU A 426 17.03 -8.21 19.28
CA LEU A 426 15.73 -7.59 19.19
C LEU A 426 15.86 -6.16 18.67
N LYS A 427 14.89 -5.78 17.87
CA LYS A 427 14.70 -4.45 17.33
C LYS A 427 13.35 -3.93 17.79
N PHE A 428 13.33 -2.69 18.23
CA PHE A 428 12.17 -1.94 18.66
C PHE A 428 12.00 -0.72 17.77
N ARG A 429 10.76 -0.34 17.45
CA ARG A 429 10.46 0.86 16.65
C ARG A 429 9.21 1.55 17.14
N VAL A 430 9.24 2.88 17.05
CA VAL A 430 8.11 3.75 17.32
C VAL A 430 7.96 4.79 16.20
N ASN A 431 6.72 5.08 15.80
CA ASN A 431 6.39 6.21 14.94
C ASN A 431 6.31 7.47 15.81
N MET A 432 7.14 8.48 15.51
CA MET A 432 7.21 9.74 16.24
C MET A 432 6.14 10.75 15.81
N ALA A 433 5.50 10.57 14.66
CA ALA A 433 4.51 11.51 14.10
C ALA A 433 3.32 11.76 15.04
N HIS A 434 2.94 10.76 15.82
CA HIS A 434 1.83 10.83 16.78
C HIS A 434 2.29 10.91 18.24
N THR A 435 3.53 11.37 18.49
CA THR A 435 4.09 11.48 19.85
C THR A 435 4.44 12.93 20.21
N PRO A 436 4.61 13.24 21.52
CA PRO A 436 5.14 14.54 21.96
C PRO A 436 6.53 14.86 21.38
N LEU A 437 7.24 13.87 20.83
CA LEU A 437 8.56 14.00 20.21
C LEU A 437 8.48 14.27 18.69
N LYS A 438 7.36 14.76 18.17
CA LYS A 438 7.17 15.07 16.74
C LYS A 438 8.24 15.99 16.13
N PHE A 439 8.99 16.76 16.91
CA PHE A 439 10.12 17.55 16.39
C PHE A 439 11.25 16.67 15.81
N LEU A 440 11.31 15.39 16.17
CA LEU A 440 12.25 14.41 15.62
C LEU A 440 11.85 13.91 14.22
N THR A 441 10.65 14.26 13.71
CA THR A 441 10.16 13.83 12.39
C THR A 441 10.80 14.57 11.22
N VAL A 442 11.60 15.62 11.48
CA VAL A 442 12.26 16.45 10.45
C VAL A 442 13.08 15.61 9.46
N PHE A 443 13.66 14.50 9.90
CA PHE A 443 14.47 13.61 9.07
C PHE A 443 13.72 12.33 8.67
N THR A 444 12.92 11.77 9.58
CA THR A 444 12.10 10.57 9.36
C THR A 444 11.06 10.47 10.45
N ASP A 445 9.88 9.94 10.12
CA ASP A 445 8.82 9.73 11.10
C ASP A 445 9.14 8.61 12.10
N TYR A 446 10.23 7.85 11.91
CA TYR A 446 10.50 6.63 12.66
C TYR A 446 11.82 6.67 13.42
N TRP A 447 11.74 6.27 14.68
CA TRP A 447 12.90 6.07 15.54
C TRP A 447 12.84 4.66 16.13
N GLY A 448 14.01 4.07 16.35
CA GLY A 448 14.12 2.71 16.83
C GLY A 448 15.32 2.48 17.72
N PHE A 449 15.28 1.34 18.38
CA PHE A 449 16.33 0.82 19.23
C PHE A 449 16.63 -0.63 18.85
N ARG A 450 17.90 -1.03 18.76
CA ARG A 450 18.30 -2.45 18.68
C ARG A 450 19.14 -2.82 19.88
N ALA A 451 18.90 -4.02 20.39
CA ALA A 451 19.73 -4.67 21.37
C ALA A 451 20.02 -6.10 20.91
N GLY A 452 21.30 -6.48 20.88
CA GLY A 452 21.68 -7.80 20.42
C GLY A 452 23.00 -8.28 21.00
N ILE A 453 23.37 -9.48 20.58
CA ILE A 453 24.67 -10.09 20.82
C ILE A 453 25.39 -10.23 19.49
N LYS A 454 26.67 -9.88 19.47
CA LYS A 454 27.56 -10.00 18.31
C LYS A 454 28.71 -10.92 18.66
N ASN A 455 29.09 -11.80 17.74
CA ASN A 455 30.28 -12.61 17.83
C ASN A 455 31.24 -12.25 16.69
N ARG A 456 32.52 -12.04 17.01
CA ARG A 456 33.60 -11.86 16.04
C ARG A 456 34.42 -13.15 15.93
N GLY A 457 34.45 -13.73 14.73
CA GLY A 457 35.02 -15.05 14.43
C GLY A 457 33.93 -16.14 14.21
N PHE A 458 34.27 -17.16 13.43
CA PHE A 458 33.31 -18.22 13.03
C PHE A 458 33.19 -19.35 14.08
N TRP A 459 34.28 -19.68 14.78
CA TRP A 459 34.35 -20.81 15.73
C TRP A 459 34.73 -20.41 17.15
N ASP A 460 35.16 -19.17 17.35
CA ASP A 460 35.60 -18.67 18.65
C ASP A 460 34.46 -17.88 19.32
N ILE A 461 33.90 -18.42 20.40
CA ILE A 461 32.80 -17.82 21.16
C ILE A 461 33.36 -16.83 22.21
N SER A 462 34.69 -16.70 22.32
CA SER A 462 35.33 -15.82 23.32
C SER A 462 35.12 -14.32 23.08
N ASN A 463 34.68 -13.92 21.88
CA ASN A 463 34.57 -12.52 21.45
C ASN A 463 33.11 -12.07 21.33
N LEU A 464 32.29 -12.43 22.32
CA LEU A 464 30.91 -11.99 22.42
C LEU A 464 30.84 -10.55 22.96
N THR A 465 30.21 -9.66 22.20
CA THR A 465 29.89 -8.29 22.62
C THR A 465 28.39 -8.04 22.59
N TYR A 466 27.93 -7.08 23.38
CA TYR A 466 26.55 -6.60 23.35
C TYR A 466 26.46 -5.41 22.41
N VAL A 467 25.48 -5.42 21.52
CA VAL A 467 25.24 -4.35 20.57
C VAL A 467 24.01 -3.55 21.01
N PHE A 468 24.17 -2.24 21.08
CA PHE A 468 23.08 -1.30 21.30
C PHE A 468 23.06 -0.27 20.18
N GLU A 469 21.91 -0.05 19.57
CA GLU A 469 21.72 1.00 18.57
C GLU A 469 20.50 1.84 18.85
N VAL A 470 20.60 3.15 18.69
CA VAL A 470 19.46 4.07 18.74
C VAL A 470 19.54 4.97 17.52
N GLY A 471 18.47 5.05 16.74
CA GLY A 471 18.54 5.71 15.46
C GLY A 471 17.22 6.07 14.81
N ALA A 472 17.36 6.88 13.77
CA ALA A 472 16.32 7.33 12.88
C ALA A 472 16.27 6.40 11.66
N GLY A 473 15.09 5.86 11.34
CA GLY A 473 14.85 5.17 10.08
C GLY A 473 13.97 3.94 10.13
N SER A 474 13.81 3.36 8.94
CA SER A 474 12.81 2.38 8.56
C SER A 474 13.31 0.94 8.57
N PHE A 475 14.57 0.68 8.92
CA PHE A 475 15.13 -0.64 9.09
C PHE A 475 15.82 -0.78 10.43
#